data_AF-A0A7L4MVJ5-F1
#
_entry.id   AF-A0A7L4MVJ5-F1
#
_cell.length_a   1.000
_cell.length_b   1.000
_cell.length_c   1.000
_cell.angle_alpha   90.00
_cell.angle_beta   90.00
_cell.angle_gamma   90.00
#
_symmetry.space_group_name_H-M   'P 1'
#
loop_
_entity.id
_entity.type
_entity.pdbx_description
1 polymer ?
#
loop_
_entity_poly.entity_id
_entity_poly.type
_entity_poly.pdbx_seq_one_letter_code
_entity_poly.pdbx_strand_id
1 'polypeptide(L)' 'VFQGRILARRFVGQETRYEVEVQTPYRHRFPLVAREYLWVPNTCGCPQLREGGEYLLMARRHVNYERTL' A
#
# COMPACT_ATOMS: atom_id res chain seq x y z
N VAL A 1 -2.46 5.92 8.56
CA VAL A 1 -1.48 5.26 9.44
C VAL A 1 -2.14 4.07 10.07
N PHE A 2 -1.61 2.88 9.80
CA PHE A 2 -2.13 1.63 10.31
C PHE A 2 -0.99 0.60 10.38
N GLN A 3 -1.09 -0.36 11.29
CA GLN A 3 -0.30 -1.58 11.23
C GLN A 3 -0.97 -2.55 10.27
N GLY A 4 -0.19 -3.16 9.38
CA GLY A 4 -0.71 -4.12 8.42
C GLY A 4 0.33 -5.12 7.94
N ARG A 5 -0.18 -6.24 7.43
CA ARG A 5 0.61 -7.35 6.91
C ARG A 5 0.53 -7.38 5.39
N ILE A 6 1.67 -7.51 4.73
CA ILE A 6 1.73 -7.62 3.27
C ILE A 6 1.31 -9.02 2.87
N LEU A 7 0.26 -9.15 2.07
CA LEU A 7 -0.22 -10.43 1.57
C LEU A 7 0.40 -10.79 0.22
N ALA A 8 0.48 -9.82 -0.68
CA ALA A 8 0.99 -10.02 -2.03
C ALA A 8 1.59 -8.73 -2.59
N ARG A 9 2.54 -8.87 -3.54
CA ARG A 9 3.03 -7.75 -4.37
C ARG A 9 2.86 -8.04 -5.85
N ARG A 10 2.46 -7.04 -6.63
CA ARG A 10 2.35 -7.14 -8.08
C ARG A 10 2.80 -5.86 -8.77
N PHE A 11 3.56 -6.01 -9.86
CA PHE A 11 3.90 -4.91 -10.74
C PHE A 11 2.76 -4.64 -11.74
N VAL A 12 2.33 -3.38 -11.85
CA VAL A 12 1.24 -2.93 -12.71
C VAL A 12 1.63 -1.60 -13.35
N GLY A 13 1.88 -1.60 -14.66
CA GLY A 13 2.31 -0.39 -15.38
C GLY A 13 3.66 0.12 -14.85
N GLN A 14 3.67 1.31 -14.23
CA GLN A 14 4.85 1.89 -13.59
C GLN A 14 4.79 1.85 -12.05
N GLU A 15 3.81 1.15 -11.49
CA GLU A 15 3.58 1.08 -10.06
C GLU A 15 3.70 -0.36 -9.53
N THR A 16 4.07 -0.46 -8.27
CA THR A 16 3.95 -1.69 -7.50
C THR A 16 2.72 -1.58 -6.62
N ARG A 17 1.80 -2.55 -6.77
CA ARG A 17 0.64 -2.71 -5.91
C ARG A 17 0.94 -3.74 -4.83
N TYR A 18 0.77 -3.34 -3.58
CA TYR A 18 0.79 -4.24 -2.43
C TYR A 18 -0.63 -4.48 -1.96
N GLU A 19 -0.98 -5.75 -1.78
CA GLU A 19 -2.18 -6.15 -1.05
C GLU A 19 -1.83 -6.23 0.43
N VAL A 20 -2.62 -5.55 1.27
CA VAL A 20 -2.31 -5.40 2.69
C VAL A 20 -3.53 -5.75 3.53
N GLU A 21 -3.34 -6.62 4.51
CA GLU A 21 -4.30 -6.85 5.58
C GLU A 21 -4.10 -5.79 6.67
N VAL A 22 -5.15 -5.03 6.97
CA VAL A 22 -5.14 -4.00 8.01
C VAL A 22 -5.39 -4.66 9.37
N GLN A 23 -4.36 -4.73 10.21
CA GLN A 23 -4.44 -5.32 11.55
C GLN A 23 -4.92 -4.32 12.60
N THR A 24 -4.37 -3.09 12.58
CA THR A 24 -4.74 -2.06 13.55
C THR A 24 -4.71 -0.67 12.91
N PRO A 25 -5.86 -0.02 12.72
CA PRO A 25 -5.91 1.35 12.26
C PRO A 25 -5.55 2.32 13.39
N TYR A 26 -4.60 3.23 13.16
CA TYR A 26 -4.23 4.26 14.14
C TYR A 26 -4.83 5.62 13.81
N ARG A 27 -4.61 6.10 12.58
CA ARG A 27 -5.10 7.41 12.12
C ARG A 27 -5.44 7.35 10.65
N HIS A 28 -6.68 7.67 10.29
CA HIS A 28 -7.14 7.66 8.92
C HIS A 28 -8.03 8.87 8.63
N ARG A 29 -7.87 9.46 7.44
CA ARG A 29 -8.74 10.54 6.93
C ARG A 29 -9.83 10.02 5.99
N PHE A 30 -9.73 8.76 5.61
CA PHE A 30 -10.63 8.04 4.71
C PHE A 30 -10.93 6.68 5.33
N PRO A 31 -12.09 6.07 5.06
CA PRO A 31 -12.41 4.74 5.56
C PRO A 31 -11.32 3.74 5.16
N LEU A 32 -10.82 2.98 6.13
CA LEU A 32 -9.96 1.83 5.89
C LEU A 32 -10.81 0.57 6.03
N VAL A 33 -10.68 -0.34 5.10
CA VAL A 33 -11.28 -1.68 5.19
C VAL A 33 -10.24 -2.71 5.63
N ALA A 34 -10.68 -3.93 5.96
CA ALA A 34 -9.78 -4.99 6.40
C ALA A 34 -8.70 -5.35 5.35
N ARG A 35 -8.97 -5.11 4.05
CA ARG A 35 -8.04 -5.39 2.96
C ARG A 35 -7.88 -4.21 2.02
N GLU A 36 -6.69 -3.64 2.03
CA GLU A 36 -6.33 -2.41 1.30
C GLU A 36 -5.32 -2.68 0.20
N TYR A 37 -5.29 -1.80 -0.80
CA TYR A 37 -4.26 -1.77 -1.83
C TYR A 37 -3.39 -0.53 -1.70
N LEU A 38 -2.09 -0.75 -1.47
CA LEU A 38 -1.10 0.31 -1.49
C LEU A 38 -0.41 0.35 -2.85
N TRP A 39 -0.28 1.55 -3.39
CA TRP A 39 0.36 1.80 -4.67
C TRP A 39 1.61 2.62 -4.46
N VAL A 40 2.73 2.14 -5.00
CA VAL A 40 4.02 2.82 -4.92
C VAL A 40 4.65 2.91 -6.31
N PRO A 41 5.12 4.10 -6.75
CA PRO A 41 5.89 4.22 -7.98
C PRO A 41 7.12 3.31 -7.96
N ASN A 42 7.33 2.50 -8.99
CA ASN A 42 8.45 1.57 -9.06
C ASN A 42 9.71 2.21 -9.67
N THR A 43 10.05 3.43 -9.26
CA THR A 43 11.17 4.18 -9.82
C THR A 43 12.51 3.91 -9.13
N CYS A 44 12.48 3.41 -7.89
CA CYS A 44 13.65 3.26 -7.00
C CYS A 44 13.87 1.82 -6.47
N GLY A 45 12.98 0.87 -6.78
CA GLY A 45 12.99 -0.44 -6.10
C GLY A 45 12.67 -0.36 -4.60
N CYS A 46 12.02 0.72 -4.17
CA CYS A 46 11.66 1.04 -2.80
C CYS A 46 10.14 1.27 -2.67
N PRO A 47 9.52 1.00 -1.51
CA PRO A 47 10.05 0.32 -0.33
C PRO A 47 10.18 -1.19 -0.54
N GLN A 48 11.12 -1.83 0.17
CA GLN A 48 11.33 -3.29 0.11
C GLN A 48 10.41 -4.05 1.06
N LEU A 49 9.10 -3.94 0.83
CA LEU A 49 8.10 -4.65 1.60
C LEU A 49 8.06 -6.12 1.15
N ARG A 50 8.23 -7.04 2.10
CA ARG A 50 8.19 -8.49 1.89
C ARG A 50 6.81 -9.05 2.21
N GLU A 51 6.35 -9.98 1.38
CA GLU A 51 5.14 -10.78 1.67
C GLU A 51 5.27 -11.50 3.02
N GLY A 52 4.17 -11.55 3.76
CA GLY A 52 4.12 -12.02 5.14
C GLY A 52 4.68 -11.05 6.18
N GLY A 53 5.39 -10.00 5.77
CA GLY A 53 5.96 -9.01 6.69
C GLY A 53 4.89 -8.06 7.24
N GLU A 54 5.08 -7.67 8.50
CA GLU A 54 4.22 -6.73 9.21
C GLU A 54 4.93 -5.38 9.35
N TYR A 55 4.21 -4.31 9.02
CA TYR A 55 4.79 -2.97 8.95
C TYR A 55 3.81 -1.93 9.50
N LEU A 56 4.37 -0.85 10.06
CA LEU A 56 3.64 0.39 10.31
C LEU A 56 3.63 1.23 9.04
N LEU A 57 2.45 1.40 8.45
CA LEU A 57 2.28 2.00 7.13
C LEU A 57 1.63 3.37 7.22
N MET A 58 2.28 4.36 6.61
CA MET A 58 1.75 5.71 6.43
C MET A 58 1.46 5.94 4.94
N ALA A 59 0.19 5.88 4.59
CA ALA A 59 -0.28 6.07 3.22
C ALA A 59 -1.15 7.33 3.09
N ARG A 60 -1.21 7.85 1.86
CA ARG A 60 -2.12 8.91 1.43
C ARG A 60 -3.03 8.37 0.34
N ARG A 61 -4.15 9.05 0.07
CA ARG A 61 -5.05 8.70 -1.04
C ARG A 61 -4.23 8.63 -2.33
N HIS A 62 -4.28 7.49 -2.99
CA HIS A 62 -3.63 7.29 -4.28
C HIS A 62 -4.44 7.98 -5.38
N VAL A 63 -3.72 8.62 -6.29
CA VAL A 63 -4.21 9.06 -7.60
C VAL A 63 -3.25 8.41 -8.58
N ASN A 64 -3.78 7.75 -9.61
CA ASN A 64 -2.99 6.97 -10.57
C ASN A 64 -1.76 7.77 -11.03
N TYR A 65 -0.58 7.12 -11.10
CA TYR A 65 0.67 7.77 -11.50
C TYR A 65 0.58 8.45 -12.86
N GLU A 66 -0.14 7.84 -13.80
CA GLU A 66 -0.41 8.41 -15.13
C GLU A 66 -1.36 9.61 -15.10
N ARG A 67 -1.92 9.94 -13.92
CA ARG A 67 -2.87 11.04 -13.66
C ARG A 67 -4.05 11.06 -14.62
N THR A 68 -4.53 9.88 -15.00
CA THR A 68 -5.65 9.69 -15.93
C THR A 68 -7.03 9.76 -15.26
N LEU A 69 -7.10 10.02 -13.96
CA LEU A 69 -8.33 10.07 -13.17
C LEU A 69 -8.44 11.37 -12.37
#